data_AF-A0AAJ2TG14-F1
#
_entry.id   AF-A0AAJ2TG14-F1
#
_cell.length_a   1.000
_cell.length_b   1.000
_cell.length_c   1.000
_cell.angle_alpha   90.00
_cell.angle_beta   90.00
_cell.angle_gamma   90.00
#
_symmetry.space_group_name_H-M   'P 1'
#
loop_
_entity.id
_entity.type
_entity.pdbx_description
1 polymer ?
#
loop_
_entity_poly.entity_id
_entity_poly.type
_entity_poly.pdbx_seq_one_letter_code
_entity_poly.pdbx_strand_id
1 'polypeptide(L)'
;MNFFNKLSSIRTKMLIAFIPIILLATVSIAAASVLKTKAGLEEQIEARVTEALNTIEASIESEFTTNRQIAEAVAAVYEVQANTLTKTDYRGIIEKFLAMNKNTLGSGLWLESGVYDKNIRYFGPYLHKEGETIVYSEAYESEDYDYFNTTGILSGKTPKKELAGQIHTTMR
;
A
#
# COMPACT_ATOMS: atom_id res chain seq x y z
N MET A 1 -33.44 -31.01 -55.34
CA MET A 1 -34.51 -31.22 -54.33
C MET A 1 -35.18 -32.57 -54.53
N ASN A 2 -34.49 -33.71 -54.31
CA ASN A 2 -35.08 -35.06 -54.45
C ASN A 2 -34.34 -36.15 -53.64
N PHE A 3 -33.63 -35.80 -52.57
CA PHE A 3 -32.95 -36.78 -51.70
C PHE A 3 -33.94 -37.59 -50.85
N PHE A 4 -35.07 -36.97 -50.46
CA PHE A 4 -36.11 -37.54 -49.61
C PHE A 4 -36.91 -38.67 -50.24
N ASN A 5 -36.98 -38.72 -51.58
CA ASN A 5 -37.83 -39.69 -52.29
C ASN A 5 -37.17 -41.07 -52.47
N LYS A 6 -35.87 -41.19 -52.22
CA LYS A 6 -35.10 -42.45 -52.38
C LYS A 6 -35.03 -43.31 -51.11
N LEU A 7 -35.61 -42.85 -50.00
CA LEU A 7 -35.56 -43.50 -48.69
C LEU A 7 -36.84 -44.29 -48.43
N SER A 8 -36.69 -45.60 -48.18
CA SER A 8 -37.77 -46.59 -48.22
C SER A 8 -38.66 -46.65 -46.97
N SER A 9 -38.19 -46.16 -45.83
CA SER A 9 -38.92 -46.25 -44.55
C SER A 9 -39.48 -44.91 -44.10
N ILE A 10 -40.74 -44.91 -43.66
CA ILE A 10 -41.43 -43.77 -43.04
C ILE A 10 -40.66 -43.23 -41.82
N ARG A 11 -39.96 -44.12 -41.10
CA ARG A 11 -39.13 -43.81 -39.93
C ARG A 11 -37.97 -42.88 -40.30
N THR A 12 -37.31 -43.15 -41.42
CA THR A 12 -36.16 -42.36 -41.89
C THR A 12 -36.58 -40.97 -42.37
N LYS A 13 -37.75 -40.84 -43.01
CA LYS A 13 -38.30 -39.53 -43.43
C LYS A 13 -38.62 -38.64 -42.23
N MET A 14 -39.23 -39.19 -41.17
CA MET A 14 -39.44 -38.44 -39.92
C MET A 14 -38.11 -38.01 -39.28
N LEU A 15 -37.12 -38.91 -39.25
CA LEU A 15 -35.81 -38.63 -38.66
C LEU A 15 -35.08 -37.47 -39.36
N ILE A 16 -35.12 -37.44 -40.70
CA ILE A 16 -34.45 -36.38 -41.49
C ILE A 16 -35.19 -35.03 -41.34
N ALA A 17 -36.49 -35.02 -41.04
CA ALA A 17 -37.22 -33.79 -40.77
C ALA A 17 -36.92 -33.23 -39.37
N PHE A 18 -36.79 -34.09 -38.35
CA PHE A 18 -36.54 -33.64 -36.96
C PHE A 18 -35.08 -33.28 -36.66
N ILE A 19 -34.10 -33.98 -37.23
CA ILE A 19 -32.66 -33.69 -37.04
C ILE A 19 -32.30 -32.21 -37.28
N PRO A 20 -32.65 -31.58 -38.42
CA PRO A 20 -32.25 -30.21 -38.70
C PRO A 20 -32.90 -29.21 -37.73
N ILE A 21 -34.11 -29.50 -37.23
CA ILE A 21 -34.79 -28.66 -36.24
C ILE A 21 -34.04 -28.70 -34.90
N ILE A 22 -33.66 -29.90 -34.44
CA ILE A 22 -32.89 -30.07 -33.20
C ILE A 22 -31.51 -29.40 -33.32
N LEU A 23 -30.84 -29.56 -34.46
CA LEU A 23 -29.57 -28.89 -34.75
C LEU A 23 -29.71 -27.37 -34.68
N LEU A 24 -30.71 -26.78 -35.35
CA LEU A 24 -30.98 -25.35 -35.31
C LEU A 24 -31.24 -24.84 -33.89
N ALA A 25 -32.01 -25.58 -33.09
CA ALA A 25 -32.28 -25.23 -31.70
C ALA A 25 -30.99 -25.22 -30.86
N THR A 26 -30.16 -26.26 -30.98
CA THR A 26 -28.88 -26.34 -30.25
C THR A 26 -27.89 -25.23 -30.65
N VAL A 27 -27.78 -24.92 -31.94
CA VAL A 27 -26.93 -23.83 -32.44
C VAL A 27 -27.40 -22.47 -31.92
N SER A 28 -28.71 -22.25 -31.90
CA SER A 28 -29.30 -20.99 -31.39
C SER A 28 -29.03 -20.81 -29.89
N ILE A 29 -29.20 -21.87 -29.10
CA ILE A 29 -28.88 -21.85 -27.66
C ILE A 29 -27.39 -21.62 -27.45
N ALA A 30 -26.52 -22.31 -28.20
CA ALA A 30 -25.07 -22.13 -28.11
C ALA A 30 -24.65 -20.69 -28.44
N ALA A 31 -25.21 -20.10 -29.50
CA ALA A 31 -24.93 -18.72 -29.88
C ALA A 31 -25.36 -17.73 -28.79
N ALA A 32 -26.58 -17.88 -28.26
CA ALA A 32 -27.06 -17.05 -27.15
C ALA A 32 -26.20 -17.22 -25.88
N SER A 33 -25.76 -18.45 -25.60
CA SER A 33 -24.87 -18.75 -24.47
C SER A 33 -23.54 -18.03 -24.61
N VAL A 34 -22.90 -18.10 -25.78
CA VAL A 34 -21.60 -17.44 -25.99
C VAL A 34 -21.69 -15.93 -25.79
N LEU A 35 -22.76 -15.29 -26.28
CA LEU A 35 -22.95 -13.84 -26.09
C LEU A 35 -23.11 -13.47 -24.61
N LYS A 36 -23.93 -14.20 -23.87
CA LYS A 36 -24.16 -13.96 -22.44
C LYS A 36 -22.91 -14.25 -21.60
N THR A 37 -22.22 -15.34 -21.89
CA THR A 37 -20.99 -15.71 -21.19
C THR A 37 -19.89 -14.67 -21.37
N LYS A 38 -19.75 -14.08 -22.57
CA LYS A 38 -18.79 -13.01 -22.80
C LYS A 38 -19.09 -11.78 -21.94
N ALA A 39 -20.32 -11.26 -22.01
CA ALA A 39 -20.72 -10.09 -21.24
C ALA A 39 -20.58 -10.32 -19.72
N GLY A 40 -21.06 -11.47 -19.22
CA GLY A 40 -20.93 -11.80 -17.80
C GLY A 40 -19.49 -12.07 -17.36
N LEU A 41 -18.60 -12.46 -18.27
CA LEU A 41 -17.17 -12.60 -17.99
C LEU A 41 -16.47 -11.24 -17.93
N GLU A 42 -16.77 -10.34 -18.88
CA GLU A 42 -16.26 -8.97 -18.89
C GLU A 42 -16.63 -8.23 -17.60
N GLU A 43 -17.91 -8.29 -17.19
CA GLU A 43 -18.40 -7.70 -15.94
C GLU A 43 -17.67 -8.27 -14.71
N GLN A 44 -17.46 -9.59 -14.66
CA GLN A 44 -16.73 -10.22 -13.56
C GLN A 44 -15.25 -9.83 -13.54
N ILE A 45 -14.62 -9.67 -14.71
CA ILE A 45 -13.23 -9.21 -14.80
C ILE A 45 -13.13 -7.77 -14.30
N GLU A 46 -14.01 -6.88 -14.76
CA GLU A 46 -14.04 -5.47 -14.34
C GLU A 46 -14.25 -5.33 -12.83
N ALA A 47 -15.22 -6.08 -12.28
CA ALA A 47 -15.48 -6.08 -10.84
C ALA A 47 -14.24 -6.56 -10.04
N ARG A 48 -13.57 -7.63 -10.49
CA ARG A 48 -12.38 -8.16 -9.82
C ARG A 48 -11.19 -7.22 -9.90
N VAL A 49 -10.98 -6.58 -11.05
CA VAL A 49 -9.91 -5.58 -11.22
C VAL A 49 -10.16 -4.39 -10.32
N THR A 50 -11.40 -3.89 -10.28
CA THR A 50 -11.79 -2.76 -9.41
C THR A 50 -11.58 -3.11 -7.93
N GLU A 51 -12.01 -4.30 -7.49
CA GLU A 51 -11.80 -4.74 -6.11
C GLU A 51 -10.32 -4.89 -5.76
N ALA A 52 -9.51 -5.42 -6.69
CA ALA A 52 -8.07 -5.52 -6.50
C ALA A 52 -7.40 -4.14 -6.37
N LEU A 53 -7.82 -3.16 -7.18
CA LEU A 53 -7.33 -1.78 -7.09
C LEU A 53 -7.71 -1.13 -5.76
N ASN A 54 -8.96 -1.26 -5.32
CA ASN A 54 -9.41 -0.75 -4.03
C ASN A 54 -8.64 -1.38 -2.86
N THR A 55 -8.36 -2.69 -2.95
CA THR A 55 -7.56 -3.41 -1.95
C THR A 55 -6.12 -2.88 -1.91
N ILE A 56 -5.51 -2.65 -3.07
CA ILE A 56 -4.16 -2.07 -3.17
C ILE A 56 -4.14 -0.66 -2.59
N GLU A 57 -5.12 0.18 -2.93
CA GLU A 57 -5.24 1.54 -2.39
C GLU A 57 -5.35 1.53 -0.86
N ALA A 58 -6.27 0.71 -0.32
CA ALA A 58 -6.44 0.58 1.12
C ALA A 58 -5.18 0.06 1.82
N SER A 59 -4.46 -0.89 1.20
CA SER A 59 -3.19 -1.38 1.71
C SER A 59 -2.14 -0.28 1.75
N ILE A 60 -2.00 0.51 0.67
CA ILE A 60 -1.05 1.61 0.58
C ILE A 60 -1.36 2.67 1.65
N GLU A 61 -2.63 3.09 1.76
CA GLU A 61 -3.05 4.07 2.76
C GLU A 61 -2.80 3.57 4.18
N SER A 62 -3.05 2.29 4.45
CA SER A 62 -2.75 1.66 5.74
C SER A 62 -1.26 1.73 6.08
N GLU A 63 -0.38 1.46 5.11
CA GLU A 63 1.07 1.56 5.30
C GLU A 63 1.52 3.01 5.56
N PHE A 64 1.02 3.98 4.79
CA PHE A 64 1.29 5.41 5.02
C PHE A 64 0.81 5.85 6.41
N THR A 65 -0.42 5.47 6.78
CA THR A 65 -0.97 5.80 8.09
C THR A 65 -0.15 5.19 9.23
N THR A 66 0.31 3.95 9.09
CA THR A 66 1.17 3.31 10.11
C THR A 66 2.52 4.02 10.23
N ASN A 67 3.14 4.41 9.11
CA ASN A 67 4.38 5.19 9.10
C ASN A 67 4.20 6.58 9.74
N ARG A 68 3.07 7.25 9.51
CA ARG A 68 2.72 8.50 10.18
C ARG A 68 2.51 8.31 11.68
N GLN A 69 1.83 7.25 12.09
CA GLN A 69 1.59 6.96 13.51
C GLN A 69 2.89 6.68 14.27
N ILE A 70 3.89 6.05 13.65
CA ILE A 70 5.22 5.89 14.25
C ILE A 70 5.86 7.26 14.50
N ALA A 71 5.75 8.17 13.53
CA ALA A 71 6.24 9.54 13.70
C ALA A 71 5.50 10.26 14.83
N GLU A 72 4.18 10.22 14.84
CA GLU A 72 3.37 10.84 15.89
C GLU A 72 3.65 10.25 17.28
N ALA A 73 3.90 8.94 17.37
CA ALA A 73 4.22 8.29 18.63
C ALA A 73 5.58 8.75 19.19
N VAL A 74 6.61 8.86 18.34
CA VAL A 74 7.91 9.39 18.76
C VAL A 74 7.79 10.86 19.19
N ALA A 75 7.01 11.68 18.48
CA ALA A 75 6.75 13.07 18.86
C ALA A 75 6.03 13.16 20.21
N ALA A 76 4.97 12.38 20.41
CA ALA A 76 4.19 12.37 21.64
C ALA A 76 5.05 11.98 22.85
N VAL A 77 5.97 11.02 22.69
CA VAL A 77 6.92 10.68 23.75
C VAL A 77 7.82 11.88 24.06
N TYR A 78 8.32 12.58 23.04
CA TYR A 78 9.13 13.79 23.25
C TYR A 78 8.34 14.94 23.89
N GLU A 79 7.08 15.16 23.51
CA GLU A 79 6.24 16.21 24.10
C GLU A 79 6.03 16.00 25.60
N VAL A 80 5.91 14.74 26.04
CA VAL A 80 5.68 14.41 27.45
C VAL A 80 6.98 14.36 28.24
N GLN A 81 8.02 13.74 27.68
CA GLN A 81 9.25 13.44 28.40
C GLN A 81 10.36 14.47 28.15
N ALA A 82 10.35 15.15 27.01
CA ALA A 82 11.31 16.18 26.61
C ALA A 82 12.76 15.81 26.96
N ASN A 83 13.45 16.65 27.71
CA ASN A 83 14.84 16.46 28.12
C ASN A 83 15.03 15.55 29.35
N THR A 84 13.96 14.95 29.89
CA THR A 84 14.10 13.94 30.97
C THR A 84 14.65 12.61 30.47
N LEU A 85 14.50 12.34 29.16
CA LEU A 85 15.08 11.19 28.49
C LEU A 85 16.37 11.57 27.77
N THR A 86 17.34 10.66 27.80
CA THR A 86 18.60 10.82 27.07
C THR A 86 18.40 10.55 25.58
N LYS A 87 19.34 11.00 24.74
CA LYS A 87 19.40 10.60 23.32
C LYS A 87 19.38 9.08 23.14
N THR A 88 20.06 8.34 24.01
CA THR A 88 20.07 6.87 24.01
C THR A 88 18.71 6.28 24.32
N ASP A 89 17.95 6.88 25.24
CA ASP A 89 16.59 6.44 25.54
C ASP A 89 15.66 6.65 24.33
N TYR A 90 15.75 7.81 23.67
CA TYR A 90 15.01 8.07 22.44
C TYR A 90 15.40 7.11 21.31
N ARG A 91 16.69 6.76 21.17
CA ARG A 91 17.13 5.72 20.22
C ARG A 91 16.45 4.38 20.50
N GLY A 92 16.40 3.95 21.76
CA GLY A 92 15.75 2.70 22.13
C GLY A 92 14.22 2.71 21.92
N ILE A 93 13.57 3.87 22.10
CA ILE A 93 12.16 4.06 21.79
C ILE A 93 11.90 3.95 20.29
N ILE A 94 12.69 4.66 19.48
CA ILE A 94 12.60 4.64 18.02
C ILE A 94 12.87 3.21 17.49
N GLU A 95 13.87 2.52 18.02
CA GLU A 95 14.18 1.12 17.68
C GLU A 95 12.98 0.21 17.90
N LYS A 96 12.29 0.34 19.05
CA LYS A 96 11.07 -0.44 19.33
C LYS A 96 9.96 -0.14 18.34
N PHE A 97 9.74 1.12 17.98
CA PHE A 97 8.73 1.48 16.98
C PHE A 97 9.07 0.90 15.59
N LEU A 98 10.33 0.96 15.18
CA LEU A 98 10.80 0.38 13.92
C LEU A 98 10.69 -1.16 13.89
N ALA A 99 10.90 -1.82 15.03
CA ALA A 99 10.73 -3.26 15.15
C ALA A 99 9.25 -3.70 15.03
N MET A 100 8.30 -2.84 15.43
CA MET A 100 6.87 -3.16 15.37
C MET A 100 6.28 -3.06 13.96
N ASN A 101 6.82 -2.22 13.08
CA ASN A 101 6.38 -2.15 11.69
C ASN A 101 7.48 -2.57 10.72
N LYS A 102 7.28 -3.69 10.01
CA LYS A 102 8.24 -4.20 9.02
C LYS A 102 8.48 -3.23 7.86
N ASN A 103 7.46 -2.47 7.46
CA ASN A 103 7.48 -1.64 6.26
C ASN A 103 8.03 -0.23 6.48
N THR A 104 8.37 0.13 7.72
CA THR A 104 9.12 1.36 8.02
C THR A 104 10.61 1.10 7.89
N LEU A 105 11.29 1.82 6.99
CA LEU A 105 12.74 1.68 6.79
C LEU A 105 13.56 2.46 7.81
N GLY A 106 13.03 3.54 8.36
CA GLY A 106 13.76 4.33 9.33
C GLY A 106 12.87 5.39 9.98
N SER A 107 13.34 5.92 11.10
CA SER A 107 12.68 6.96 11.86
C SER A 107 13.73 7.71 12.69
N GLY A 108 13.48 8.98 12.93
CA GLY A 108 14.37 9.80 13.75
C GLY A 108 13.65 11.01 14.34
N LEU A 109 14.30 11.67 15.28
CA LEU A 109 13.75 12.83 15.98
C LEU A 109 14.68 14.03 15.82
N TRP A 110 14.33 15.00 14.98
CA TRP A 110 15.16 16.18 14.75
C TRP A 110 14.59 17.39 15.48
N LEU A 111 15.38 17.95 16.39
CA LEU A 111 15.00 19.12 17.19
C LEU A 111 15.70 20.38 16.71
N GLU A 112 15.08 21.54 16.95
CA GLU A 112 15.72 22.84 16.75
C GLU A 112 16.92 23.00 17.69
N SER A 113 17.95 23.74 17.25
CA SER A 113 19.16 23.98 18.04
C SER A 113 18.81 24.55 19.42
N GLY A 114 19.38 23.97 20.47
CA GLY A 114 19.16 24.43 21.84
C GLY A 114 17.84 23.97 22.50
N VAL A 115 16.95 23.27 21.78
CA VAL A 115 15.65 22.80 22.33
C VAL A 115 15.83 21.65 23.33
N TYR A 116 16.75 20.73 23.06
CA TYR A 116 17.04 19.62 23.95
C TYR A 116 17.96 20.05 25.12
N ASP A 117 19.09 20.67 24.76
CA ASP A 117 20.05 21.29 25.67
C ASP A 117 20.62 22.52 24.96
N LYS A 118 20.78 23.64 25.68
CA LYS A 118 21.30 24.90 25.11
C LYS A 118 22.69 24.77 24.50
N ASN A 119 23.47 23.78 24.91
CA ASN A 119 24.82 23.50 24.41
C ASN A 119 24.83 22.49 23.25
N ILE A 120 23.67 21.89 22.92
CA ILE A 120 23.54 20.91 21.85
C ILE A 120 22.90 21.60 20.63
N ARG A 121 23.70 21.72 19.58
CA ARG A 121 23.27 22.28 18.29
C ARG A 121 22.52 21.27 17.44
N TYR A 122 22.96 20.01 17.42
CA TYR A 122 22.38 18.95 16.61
C TYR A 122 21.86 17.82 17.50
N PHE A 123 20.55 17.62 17.47
CA PHE A 123 19.87 16.49 18.14
C PHE A 123 18.92 15.87 17.12
N GLY A 124 19.35 14.75 16.55
CA GLY A 124 18.72 14.08 15.42
C GLY A 124 18.92 12.57 15.47
N PRO A 125 18.66 11.85 16.58
CA PRO A 125 18.87 10.42 16.62
C PRO A 125 18.05 9.75 15.52
N TYR A 126 18.75 9.10 14.58
CA TYR A 126 18.14 8.42 13.45
C TYR A 126 18.53 6.95 13.45
N LEU A 127 17.53 6.10 13.27
CA LEU A 127 17.72 4.67 13.10
C LEU A 127 17.07 4.23 11.79
N HIS A 128 17.74 3.33 11.09
CA HIS A 128 17.24 2.74 9.85
C HIS A 128 17.50 1.24 9.81
N LYS A 129 16.77 0.56 8.95
CA LYS A 129 16.91 -0.88 8.72
C LYS A 129 17.92 -1.14 7.63
N GLU A 130 18.85 -2.03 7.93
CA GLU A 130 19.74 -2.67 6.98
C GLU A 130 19.41 -4.16 6.96
N GLY A 131 18.55 -4.54 6.00
CA GLY A 131 17.96 -5.88 5.97
C GLY A 131 17.09 -6.12 7.21
N GLU A 132 17.46 -7.13 8.00
CA GLU A 132 16.77 -7.51 9.24
C GLU A 132 17.32 -6.80 10.49
N THR A 133 18.36 -5.98 10.35
CA THR A 133 19.01 -5.28 11.47
C THR A 133 18.60 -3.82 11.53
N ILE A 134 18.44 -3.27 12.74
CA ILE A 134 18.21 -1.84 12.94
C ILE A 134 19.54 -1.21 13.36
N VAL A 135 19.97 -0.19 12.63
CA VAL A 135 21.26 0.46 12.77
C VAL A 135 21.03 1.94 13.10
N TYR A 136 21.83 2.47 14.02
CA TYR A 136 21.85 3.89 14.35
C TYR A 136 22.85 4.63 13.45
N SER A 137 22.46 5.80 12.95
CA SER A 137 23.30 6.64 12.10
C SER A 137 23.39 8.06 12.62
N GLU A 138 24.60 8.60 12.60
CA GLU A 138 24.92 10.00 12.94
C GLU A 138 25.07 10.88 11.70
N ALA A 139 24.83 10.32 10.51
CA ALA A 139 25.09 10.98 9.22
C ALA A 139 24.32 12.30 9.05
N TYR A 140 23.24 12.50 9.82
CA TYR A 140 22.34 13.64 9.73
C TYR A 140 22.45 14.60 10.92
N GLU A 141 23.51 14.49 11.73
CA GLU A 141 23.73 15.32 12.92
C GLU A 141 25.03 16.14 12.86
N SER A 142 25.59 16.31 11.66
CA SER A 142 26.83 17.06 11.44
C SER A 142 26.60 18.47 10.92
N GLU A 143 27.60 19.34 11.14
CA GLU A 143 27.68 20.66 10.50
C GLU A 143 27.75 20.57 8.98
N ASP A 144 28.31 19.48 8.43
CA ASP A 144 28.41 19.26 6.98
C ASP A 144 27.06 18.95 6.33
N TYR A 145 26.16 18.27 7.04
CA TYR A 145 24.80 18.01 6.57
C TYR A 145 23.87 19.19 6.87
N ASP A 146 23.97 19.78 8.06
CA ASP A 146 23.18 20.91 8.54
C ASP A 146 21.67 20.84 8.21
N TYR A 147 20.96 19.89 8.84
CA TYR A 147 19.55 19.62 8.55
C TYR A 147 18.61 20.82 8.75
N PHE A 148 19.08 21.89 9.40
CA PHE A 148 18.36 23.15 9.51
C PHE A 148 18.21 23.87 8.15
N ASN A 149 19.19 23.71 7.26
CA ASN A 149 19.30 24.47 6.01
C ASN A 149 19.22 23.62 4.74
N THR A 150 19.55 22.32 4.81
CA THR A 150 19.63 21.44 3.63
C THR A 150 18.36 20.71 3.27
N THR A 151 17.34 20.64 4.13
CA THR A 151 16.17 19.78 3.89
C THR A 151 14.84 20.36 4.37
N GLY A 152 13.75 19.94 3.72
CA GLY A 152 12.37 20.16 4.17
C GLY A 152 11.97 19.39 5.44
N ILE A 153 12.95 18.85 6.19
CA ILE A 153 12.77 18.20 7.51
C ILE A 153 12.22 19.18 8.54
N LEU A 154 12.21 20.50 8.27
CA LEU A 154 11.52 21.49 9.10
C LEU A 154 10.23 22.04 8.45
N SER A 155 9.76 21.46 7.35
CA SER A 155 8.61 21.97 6.58
C SER A 155 7.25 21.35 6.92
N GLY A 156 7.18 20.21 7.60
CA GLY A 156 5.96 19.63 8.21
C GLY A 156 5.42 20.38 9.45
N LYS A 157 5.64 21.70 9.57
CA LYS A 157 5.04 22.53 10.62
C LYS A 157 3.54 22.71 10.33
N THR A 158 2.68 21.90 10.92
CA THR A 158 1.25 22.21 10.97
C THR A 158 1.07 23.50 11.80
N PRO A 159 0.28 24.49 11.34
CA PRO A 159 0.20 25.80 11.99
C PRO A 159 -0.69 25.73 13.24
N LYS A 160 -0.21 25.09 14.30
CA LYS A 160 -0.68 25.31 15.67
C LYS A 160 0.38 24.82 16.67
N LYS A 161 1.10 25.81 17.19
CA LYS A 161 2.00 25.79 18.36
C LYS A 161 3.32 25.05 18.18
N GLU A 162 4.36 25.84 18.35
CA GLU A 162 5.74 25.48 18.68
C GLU A 162 5.81 24.29 19.64
N LEU A 163 6.79 23.40 19.40
CA LEU A 163 7.16 22.17 20.12
C LEU A 163 6.65 20.86 19.51
N ALA A 164 7.21 20.46 18.36
CA ALA A 164 7.50 19.05 18.07
C ALA A 164 8.46 18.97 16.88
N GLY A 165 9.64 18.39 17.10
CA GLY A 165 10.58 18.07 16.03
C GLY A 165 9.95 17.14 15.01
N GLN A 166 10.27 17.35 13.73
CA GLN A 166 9.72 16.50 12.67
C GLN A 166 10.37 15.14 12.69
N ILE A 167 9.56 14.13 12.43
CA ILE A 167 9.98 12.74 12.39
C ILE A 167 9.76 12.25 10.97
N HIS A 168 10.87 11.95 10.32
CA HIS A 168 10.91 11.48 8.95
C HIS A 168 10.90 9.96 8.93
N THR A 169 9.86 9.35 8.34
CA THR A 169 9.80 7.92 8.07
C THR A 169 10.00 7.66 6.58
N THR A 170 10.91 6.75 6.25
CA THR A 170 11.22 6.39 4.85
C THR A 170 10.54 5.06 4.50
N MET A 171 9.92 4.98 3.32
CA MET A 171 9.30 3.75 2.79
C MET A 171 10.12 3.14 1.65
N ARG A 172 9.89 1.86 1.38
CA ARG A 172 10.55 1.09 0.31
C ARG A 172 9.95 1.37 -1.07
#